data_AF-A0A838K031-F1
#
_entry.id   AF-A0A838K031-F1
#
_cell.length_a   1.000
_cell.length_b   1.000
_cell.length_c   1.000
_cell.angle_alpha   90.00
_cell.angle_beta   90.00
_cell.angle_gamma   90.00
#
_symmetry.space_group_name_H-M   'P 1'
#
loop_
_entity.id
_entity.type
_entity.pdbx_description
1 polymer ?
#
loop_
_entity_poly.entity_id
_entity_poly.type
_entity_poly.pdbx_seq_one_letter_code
_entity_poly.pdbx_strand_id
1 'polypeptide(L)'
;MAETEYDKEHTHPGVGQYVEIGIILAVMTLLEVILFESFDRGFSTQVGIPALIVLTILKFLLVVLWFMHLRFDHKLFRRLFFVGVALALLVFGIVGANFYLGPQPGF
;
A
#
# COMPACT_ATOMS: atom_id res chain seq x y z
N MET A 1 4.42 -48.36 28.92
CA MET A 1 4.82 -47.72 27.65
C MET A 1 3.77 -46.66 27.35
N ALA A 2 3.94 -45.49 27.96
CA ALA A 2 3.07 -44.33 27.76
C ALA A 2 3.90 -43.34 26.93
N GLU A 3 3.84 -43.48 25.62
CA GLU A 3 4.43 -42.50 24.69
C GLU A 3 3.36 -41.45 24.42
N THR A 4 3.19 -40.56 25.40
CA THR A 4 2.44 -39.31 25.26
C THR A 4 3.36 -38.18 25.72
N GLU A 5 4.38 -37.89 24.93
CA GLU A 5 5.21 -36.68 25.11
C GLU A 5 5.53 -36.18 23.70
N TYR A 6 4.70 -35.26 23.20
CA TYR A 6 5.01 -33.83 23.17
C TYR A 6 5.82 -33.49 21.92
N ASP A 7 5.12 -33.39 20.79
CA ASP A 7 5.62 -32.58 19.67
C ASP A 7 4.54 -31.55 19.32
N LYS A 8 4.38 -30.60 20.25
CA LYS A 8 3.74 -29.30 20.03
C LYS A 8 4.83 -28.24 20.08
N GLU A 9 5.79 -28.34 19.18
CA GLU A 9 6.85 -27.35 19.00
C GLU A 9 7.09 -27.28 17.50
N HIS A 10 6.58 -26.28 16.77
CA HIS A 10 7.08 -24.91 16.81
C HIS A 10 5.96 -23.92 16.51
N THR A 11 5.44 -23.30 17.56
CA THR A 11 4.78 -22.00 17.44
C THR A 11 5.89 -20.99 17.15
N HIS A 12 6.14 -20.68 15.87
CA HIS A 12 6.89 -19.49 15.47
C HIS A 12 5.88 -18.35 15.28
N PRO A 13 5.61 -17.54 16.33
CA PRO A 13 4.79 -16.36 16.17
C PRO A 13 5.56 -15.39 15.27
N GLY A 14 5.02 -15.08 14.10
CA GLY A 14 5.55 -13.97 13.30
C GLY A 14 5.48 -14.11 11.78
N VAL A 15 5.16 -15.28 11.21
CA VAL A 15 5.16 -15.43 9.72
C VAL A 15 3.74 -15.54 9.15
N GLY A 16 2.85 -16.30 9.80
CA GLY A 16 1.50 -16.57 9.27
C GLY A 16 0.66 -15.32 9.04
N GLN A 17 0.78 -14.32 9.91
CA GLN A 17 0.01 -13.08 9.80
C GLN A 17 0.43 -12.25 8.56
N TYR A 18 1.73 -12.19 8.25
CA TYR A 18 2.22 -11.50 7.05
C TYR A 18 1.78 -12.19 5.76
N VAL A 19 1.73 -13.52 5.78
CA VAL A 19 1.23 -14.31 4.64
C VAL A 19 -0.25 -14.03 4.41
N GLU A 20 -1.07 -14.02 5.47
CA GLU A 20 -2.49 -13.67 5.39
C GLU A 20 -2.71 -12.28 4.78
N ILE A 21 -1.95 -11.29 5.25
CA ILE A 21 -2.03 -9.92 4.76
C ILE A 21 -1.53 -9.80 3.32
N GLY A 22 -0.46 -10.53 2.97
CA GLY A 22 0.06 -10.63 1.61
C GLY A 22 -0.97 -11.21 0.64
N ILE A 23 -1.71 -12.24 1.07
CA ILE A 23 -2.81 -12.83 0.30
C ILE A 23 -3.93 -11.79 0.08
N ILE A 24 -4.35 -11.06 1.12
CA ILE A 24 -5.33 -9.97 0.97
C ILE A 24 -4.85 -8.93 -0.05
N LEU A 25 -3.57 -8.54 0.02
CA LEU A 25 -2.99 -7.58 -0.91
C LEU A 25 -2.97 -8.09 -2.35
N ALA A 26 -2.66 -9.38 -2.54
CA ALA A 26 -2.67 -10.04 -3.83
C ALA A 26 -4.08 -10.10 -4.42
N VAL A 27 -5.09 -10.45 -3.61
CA VAL A 27 -6.50 -10.43 -4.02
C VAL A 27 -6.94 -9.01 -4.39
N MET A 28 -6.62 -7.99 -3.60
CA MET A 28 -6.90 -6.60 -3.95
C MET A 28 -6.23 -6.18 -5.27
N THR A 29 -5.07 -6.75 -5.59
CA THR A 29 -4.33 -6.48 -6.84
C THR A 29 -4.94 -7.16 -8.04
N LEU A 30 -5.36 -8.40 -7.89
CA LEU A 30 -6.14 -9.09 -8.91
C LEU A 30 -7.46 -8.36 -9.19
N LEU A 31 -8.16 -7.93 -8.13
CA LEU A 31 -9.39 -7.13 -8.27
C LEU A 31 -9.16 -5.81 -8.99
N GLU A 32 -8.06 -5.10 -8.70
CA GLU A 32 -7.72 -3.85 -9.38
C GLU A 32 -7.50 -4.07 -10.88
N VAL A 33 -6.75 -5.10 -11.27
CA VAL A 33 -6.51 -5.43 -12.69
C VAL A 33 -7.83 -5.77 -13.40
N ILE A 34 -8.69 -6.56 -12.77
CA ILE A 34 -10.02 -6.88 -13.33
C ILE A 34 -10.87 -5.60 -13.49
N LEU A 35 -10.84 -4.71 -12.49
CA LEU A 35 -11.59 -3.45 -12.53
C LEU A 35 -11.07 -2.52 -13.64
N PHE A 36 -9.75 -2.45 -13.80
CA PHE A 36 -9.08 -1.69 -14.86
C PHE A 36 -9.44 -2.23 -16.26
N GLU A 37 -9.33 -3.55 -16.46
CA GLU A 37 -9.72 -4.22 -17.72
C GLU A 37 -11.22 -4.06 -18.03
N SER A 38 -12.07 -4.04 -17.01
CA SER A 38 -13.52 -3.81 -17.16
C SER A 38 -13.84 -2.36 -17.53
N PHE A 39 -12.97 -1.41 -17.13
CA PHE A 39 -13.12 0.01 -17.40
C PHE A 39 -12.92 0.34 -18.88
N ASP A 40 -11.94 -0.31 -19.52
CA ASP A 40 -11.62 -0.12 -20.95
C ASP A 40 -12.77 -0.58 -21.88
N ARG A 41 -13.71 -1.37 -21.37
CA ARG A 41 -14.90 -1.86 -22.12
C ARG A 41 -16.16 -0.99 -21.99
N GLY A 42 -16.04 0.23 -21.47
CA GLY A 42 -17.15 1.20 -21.42
C GLY A 42 -17.82 1.38 -20.06
N PHE A 43 -17.14 1.00 -18.97
CA PHE A 43 -17.62 1.31 -17.62
C PHE A 43 -17.48 2.80 -17.33
N SER A 44 -18.49 3.41 -16.70
CA SER A 44 -18.57 4.87 -16.51
C SER A 44 -17.31 5.43 -15.85
N THR A 45 -16.70 6.40 -16.55
CA THR A 45 -15.41 6.99 -16.19
C THR A 45 -15.40 7.63 -14.80
N GLN A 46 -16.59 8.02 -14.34
CA GLN A 46 -16.84 8.73 -13.09
C GLN A 46 -16.70 7.86 -11.84
N VAL A 47 -16.90 6.53 -11.94
CA VAL A 47 -16.89 5.64 -10.77
C VAL A 47 -15.64 4.76 -10.72
N GLY A 48 -15.13 4.32 -11.87
CA GLY A 48 -13.94 3.45 -11.89
C GLY A 48 -12.65 4.15 -11.46
N ILE A 49 -12.41 5.40 -11.90
CA ILE A 49 -11.21 6.16 -11.50
C ILE A 49 -11.10 6.34 -9.98
N PRO A 50 -12.13 6.88 -9.27
CA PRO A 50 -12.02 7.05 -7.82
C PRO A 50 -11.89 5.71 -7.09
N ALA A 51 -12.55 4.65 -7.57
CA ALA A 51 -12.43 3.32 -6.98
C ALA A 51 -10.99 2.75 -7.09
N LEU A 52 -10.34 2.91 -8.25
CA LEU A 52 -8.96 2.51 -8.46
C LEU A 52 -8.02 3.28 -7.52
N ILE A 53 -8.17 4.61 -7.44
CA ILE A 53 -7.36 5.45 -6.53
C ILE A 53 -7.49 4.97 -5.07
N VAL A 54 -8.71 4.69 -4.62
CA VAL A 54 -8.96 4.20 -3.26
C VAL A 54 -8.28 2.83 -3.05
N LEU A 55 -8.38 1.91 -4.01
CA LEU A 55 -7.72 0.61 -3.98
C LEU A 55 -6.19 0.76 -3.86
N THR A 56 -5.58 1.66 -4.63
CA THR A 56 -4.12 1.90 -4.59
C THR A 56 -3.69 2.49 -3.26
N ILE A 57 -4.42 3.47 -2.72
CA ILE A 57 -4.14 4.07 -1.40
C ILE A 57 -4.24 3.02 -0.30
N LEU A 58 -5.31 2.21 -0.32
CA LEU A 58 -5.53 1.22 0.72
C LEU A 58 -4.42 0.16 0.72
N LYS A 59 -3.96 -0.29 -0.45
CA LYS A 59 -2.80 -1.20 -0.56
C LYS A 59 -1.54 -0.56 -0.02
N PHE A 60 -1.27 0.68 -0.39
CA PHE A 60 -0.11 1.40 0.10
C PHE A 60 -0.10 1.46 1.64
N LEU A 61 -1.24 1.80 2.26
CA LEU A 61 -1.38 1.78 3.71
C LEU A 61 -1.16 0.38 4.30
N LEU A 62 -1.76 -0.64 3.69
CA LEU A 62 -1.59 -2.04 4.11
C LEU A 62 -0.11 -2.47 4.10
N VAL A 63 0.61 -2.14 3.03
CA VAL A 63 2.05 -2.42 2.89
C VAL A 63 2.84 -1.64 3.94
N VAL A 64 2.58 -0.35 4.13
CA VAL A 64 3.34 0.49 5.08
C VAL A 64 3.09 0.06 6.53
N LEU A 65 1.85 -0.24 6.92
CA LEU A 65 1.51 -0.60 8.28
C LEU A 65 2.02 -2.01 8.65
N TRP A 66 1.89 -2.96 7.72
CA TRP A 66 2.23 -4.36 7.98
C TRP A 66 3.58 -4.75 7.39
N PHE A 67 3.79 -4.68 6.08
CA PHE A 67 5.03 -5.14 5.44
C PHE A 67 6.27 -4.28 5.74
N MET A 68 6.12 -2.98 5.96
CA MET A 68 7.24 -2.14 6.44
C MET A 68 7.41 -2.18 7.97
N HIS A 69 6.69 -3.07 8.66
CA HIS A 69 6.77 -3.28 10.11
C HIS A 69 6.47 -2.06 10.99
N LEU A 70 6.08 -0.90 10.46
CA LEU A 70 5.85 0.34 11.24
C LEU A 70 4.90 0.19 12.44
N ARG A 71 3.97 -0.77 12.39
CA ARG A 71 3.08 -1.10 13.51
C ARG A 71 3.82 -1.72 14.70
N PHE A 72 4.90 -2.46 14.44
CA PHE A 72 5.73 -3.18 15.41
C PHE A 72 7.11 -2.55 15.61
N ASP A 73 7.51 -1.60 14.76
CA ASP A 73 8.83 -0.99 14.78
C ASP A 73 8.95 0.24 15.71
N HIS A 74 10.20 0.58 16.02
CA HIS A 74 10.52 1.73 16.87
C HIS A 74 10.06 3.06 16.21
N LYS A 75 9.68 4.05 17.04
CA LYS A 75 9.11 5.36 16.60
C LYS A 75 9.99 6.11 15.57
N LEU A 76 11.27 5.75 15.46
CA LEU A 76 12.24 6.32 14.54
C LEU A 76 11.96 5.95 13.08
N PHE A 77 11.75 4.67 12.77
CA PHE A 77 11.45 4.21 11.41
C PHE A 77 10.14 4.80 10.89
N ARG A 78 9.13 4.87 11.77
CA ARG A 78 7.89 5.57 11.48
C ARG A 78 8.10 7.04 11.13
N ARG A 79 8.92 7.76 11.90
CA ARG A 79 9.22 9.18 11.63
C ARG A 79 9.95 9.37 10.30
N LEU A 80 10.97 8.57 10.00
CA LEU A 80 11.71 8.67 8.74
C LEU A 80 10.80 8.46 7.52
N PHE A 81 9.90 7.49 7.60
CA PHE A 81 8.91 7.25 6.55
C PHE A 81 7.99 8.47 6.35
N PHE A 82 7.41 9.00 7.43
CA PHE A 82 6.54 10.18 7.33
C PHE A 82 7.28 11.44 6.87
N VAL A 83 8.55 11.60 7.22
CA VAL A 83 9.40 12.68 6.69
C VAL A 83 9.58 12.51 5.18
N GLY A 84 9.82 11.29 4.69
CA GLY A 84 9.88 11.00 3.26
C GLY A 84 8.56 11.31 2.54
N VAL A 85 7.42 10.92 3.10
CA VAL A 85 6.09 11.25 2.55
C VAL A 85 5.85 12.75 2.53
N ALA A 86 6.15 13.46 3.63
CA ALA A 86 6.02 14.91 3.70
C ALA A 86 6.90 15.62 2.68
N LEU A 87 8.14 15.16 2.52
CA LEU A 87 9.08 15.69 1.53
C LEU A 87 8.59 15.42 0.11
N ALA A 88 8.09 14.22 -0.18
CA ALA A 88 7.52 13.88 -1.48
C ALA A 88 6.34 14.79 -1.83
N LEU A 89 5.39 14.96 -0.90
CA LEU A 89 4.25 15.87 -1.08
C LEU A 89 4.68 17.32 -1.25
N LEU A 90 5.70 17.77 -0.51
CA LEU A 90 6.24 19.12 -0.63
C LEU A 90 6.87 19.33 -2.01
N VAL A 91 7.75 18.43 -2.46
CA VAL A 91 8.40 18.56 -3.78
C VAL A 91 7.38 18.49 -4.90
N PHE A 92 6.45 17.52 -4.86
CA PHE A 92 5.37 17.44 -5.85
C PHE A 92 4.48 18.68 -5.84
N GLY A 93 4.19 19.23 -4.65
CA GLY A 93 3.42 20.45 -4.49
C GLY A 93 4.15 21.66 -5.08
N ILE A 94 5.45 21.82 -4.84
CA ILE A 94 6.25 22.91 -5.41
C ILE A 94 6.36 22.78 -6.92
N VAL A 95 6.68 21.58 -7.44
CA VAL A 95 6.79 21.35 -8.88
C VAL A 95 5.44 21.55 -9.56
N GLY A 96 4.37 21.03 -8.97
CA GLY A 96 3.00 21.25 -9.43
C GLY A 96 2.64 22.72 -9.42
N ALA A 97 2.88 23.43 -8.31
CA ALA A 97 2.64 24.87 -8.22
C ALA A 97 3.44 25.64 -9.26
N ASN A 98 4.73 25.32 -9.45
CA ASN A 98 5.54 25.95 -10.48
C ASN A 98 5.03 25.64 -11.90
N PHE A 99 4.49 24.44 -12.14
CA PHE A 99 3.88 24.10 -13.41
C PHE A 99 2.55 24.83 -13.66
N TYR A 100 1.69 24.97 -12.64
CA TYR A 100 0.39 25.61 -12.79
C TYR A 100 0.42 27.15 -12.70
N LEU A 101 1.34 27.71 -11.89
CA LEU A 101 1.45 29.14 -11.61
C LEU A 101 2.69 29.78 -12.26
N GLY A 102 3.69 28.98 -12.63
CA GLY A 102 4.91 29.48 -13.24
C GLY A 102 4.70 29.88 -14.70
N PRO A 103 5.47 30.85 -15.21
CA PRO A 103 5.42 31.22 -16.61
C PRO A 103 5.75 30.00 -17.46
N GLN A 104 4.81 29.57 -18.32
CA GLN A 104 5.09 28.54 -19.30
C GLN A 104 6.19 29.09 -20.21
N PRO A 105 7.33 28.40 -20.38
CA PRO A 105 8.28 28.78 -21.41
C PRO A 105 7.54 28.66 -22.74
N GLY A 106 7.12 29.81 -23.27
CA GLY A 106 6.68 29.90 -24.64
C GLY A 106 7.83 29.42 -25.50
N PHE A 107 7.54 28.48 -26.40
CA PHE A 107 8.42 28.27 -27.54
C PHE A 107 8.65 29.60 -28.27
#